data_AF-A0A7X9E3Y4-F1
#
_entry.id   AF-A0A7X9E3Y4-F1
#
_cell.length_a   1.000
_cell.length_b   1.000
_cell.length_c   1.000
_cell.angle_alpha   90.00
_cell.angle_beta   90.00
_cell.angle_gamma   90.00
#
_symmetry.space_group_name_H-M   'P 1'
#
loop_
_entity.id
_entity.type
_entity.pdbx_description
1 polymer ?
#
loop_
_entity_poly.entity_id
_entity_poly.type
_entity_poly.pdbx_seq_one_letter_code
_entity_poly.pdbx_strand_id
1 'polypeptide(L)'
;MKGSSLKVFIVIIVSIAVTIFLYVATLNEIKNMNKERLNKAEILVEKLNRIEALNVEIQKLTAEDRIVKFAIDSLKMNRPKEILESIIVSKDQINQIEKILKEKYD
;
A
#
# COMPACT_ATOMS: atom_id res chain seq x y z
N MET A 1 26.38 -17.01 70.58
CA MET A 1 26.58 -17.36 69.15
C MET A 1 25.32 -17.29 68.26
N LYS A 2 24.14 -16.80 68.72
CA LYS A 2 22.89 -16.78 67.91
C LYS A 2 22.80 -15.67 66.85
N GLY A 3 23.51 -14.56 67.03
CA GLY A 3 23.43 -13.40 66.12
C GLY A 3 24.02 -13.61 64.72
N SER A 4 24.93 -14.59 64.56
CA SER A 4 25.55 -14.89 63.26
C SER A 4 24.58 -15.63 62.31
N SER A 5 23.85 -16.63 62.83
CA SER A 5 22.88 -17.39 62.03
C SER A 5 21.70 -16.55 61.53
N LEU A 6 21.22 -15.60 62.34
CA LEU A 6 20.11 -14.71 61.95
C LEU A 6 20.53 -13.77 60.82
N LYS A 7 21.74 -13.20 60.89
CA LYS A 7 22.29 -12.33 59.83
C LYS A 7 22.45 -13.08 58.51
N VAL A 8 22.96 -14.31 58.55
CA VAL A 8 23.11 -15.14 57.34
C VAL A 8 21.75 -15.46 56.72
N PHE A 9 20.74 -15.81 57.53
CA PHE A 9 19.39 -16.08 57.05
C PHE A 9 18.75 -14.86 56.36
N ILE A 10 18.90 -13.66 56.95
CA ILE A 10 18.40 -12.42 56.35
C ILE A 10 19.09 -12.15 55.00
N VAL A 11 20.42 -12.32 54.92
CA VAL A 11 21.18 -12.12 53.68
C VAL A 11 20.69 -13.07 52.57
N ILE A 12 20.42 -14.34 52.90
CA ILE A 12 19.90 -15.32 51.93
C ILE A 12 18.52 -14.90 51.41
N ILE A 13 17.59 -14.50 52.29
CA ILE A 13 16.25 -14.06 51.88
C ILE A 13 16.33 -12.83 50.98
N VAL A 14 17.15 -11.84 51.37
CA VAL A 14 17.32 -10.62 50.56
C VAL A 14 17.92 -10.97 49.20
N SER A 15 18.90 -11.85 49.16
CA SER A 15 19.50 -12.29 47.90
C SER A 15 18.47 -12.97 46.99
N ILE A 16 17.64 -13.87 47.53
CA ILE A 16 16.56 -14.52 46.78
C ILE A 16 15.55 -13.49 46.26
N ALA A 17 15.15 -12.53 47.11
CA ALA A 17 14.21 -11.49 46.72
C ALA A 17 14.75 -10.61 45.58
N VAL A 18 16.03 -10.24 45.63
CA VAL A 18 16.70 -9.49 44.56
C VAL A 18 16.75 -10.30 43.26
N THR A 19 17.07 -11.59 43.33
CA THR A 19 17.09 -12.46 42.15
C THR A 19 15.70 -12.57 41.51
N ILE A 20 14.64 -12.75 42.30
CA ILE A 20 13.26 -12.80 41.80
C ILE A 20 12.86 -11.46 41.17
N PHE A 21 13.22 -10.35 41.81
CA PHE A 21 12.93 -9.01 41.29
C PHE A 21 13.61 -8.77 39.93
N LEU A 22 14.90 -9.10 39.81
CA LEU A 22 15.63 -9.00 38.55
C LEU A 22 15.02 -9.89 37.46
N TYR A 23 14.62 -11.11 37.81
CA TYR A 23 13.95 -12.01 36.88
C TYR A 23 12.63 -11.41 36.35
N VAL A 24 11.79 -10.87 37.23
CA VAL A 24 10.52 -10.24 36.82
C VAL A 24 10.76 -8.98 35.97
N ALA A 25 11.76 -8.16 36.33
CA ALA A 25 12.12 -6.97 35.57
C ALA A 25 12.56 -7.32 34.15
N THR A 26 13.47 -8.29 33.99
CA THR A 26 13.93 -8.77 32.67
C THR A 26 12.79 -9.38 31.84
N LEU A 27 11.89 -10.14 32.46
CA LEU A 27 10.69 -10.67 31.79
C LEU A 27 9.79 -9.57 31.23
N ASN A 28 9.60 -8.50 32.00
CA ASN A 28 8.79 -7.37 31.59
C ASN A 28 9.46 -6.59 30.45
N GLU A 29 10.78 -6.39 30.51
CA GLU A 29 11.55 -5.79 29.42
C GLU A 29 11.44 -6.62 28.13
N ILE A 30 11.62 -7.94 28.21
CA ILE A 30 11.46 -8.84 27.06
C ILE A 30 10.06 -8.72 26.46
N LYS A 31 9.02 -8.67 27.30
CA LYS A 31 7.63 -8.50 26.84
C LYS A 31 7.43 -7.17 26.12
N ASN A 32 7.97 -6.08 26.65
CA ASN A 32 7.90 -4.77 26.04
C ASN A 32 8.66 -4.72 24.70
N MET A 33 9.88 -5.26 24.67
CA MET A 33 10.67 -5.35 23.44
C MET A 33 9.98 -6.20 22.36
N ASN A 34 9.34 -7.31 22.75
CA ASN A 34 8.57 -8.12 21.80
C ASN A 34 7.36 -7.36 21.24
N LYS A 35 6.65 -6.59 22.07
CA LYS A 35 5.55 -5.74 21.62
C LYS A 35 6.04 -4.66 20.65
N GLU A 36 7.15 -3.98 20.96
CA GLU A 36 7.73 -3.00 20.06
C GLU A 36 8.18 -3.63 18.74
N ARG A 37 8.79 -4.81 18.80
CA ARG A 37 9.22 -5.55 17.61
C ARG A 37 8.03 -5.89 16.70
N LEU A 38 6.92 -6.34 17.28
CA LEU A 38 5.68 -6.62 16.54
C LEU A 38 5.13 -5.35 15.87
N ASN A 39 5.00 -4.26 16.62
CA ASN A 39 4.53 -2.99 16.06
C ASN A 39 5.42 -2.50 14.90
N LYS A 40 6.75 -2.59 15.07
CA LYS A 40 7.70 -2.20 14.01
C LYS A 40 7.59 -3.12 12.79
N ALA A 41 7.36 -4.42 12.99
CA ALA A 41 7.14 -5.36 11.90
C ALA A 41 5.84 -5.06 11.13
N GLU A 42 4.75 -4.75 11.82
CA GLU A 42 3.48 -4.35 11.20
C GLU A 42 3.64 -3.09 10.35
N ILE A 43 4.29 -2.05 10.90
CA ILE A 43 4.58 -0.80 10.17
C ILE A 43 5.47 -1.07 8.95
N LEU A 44 6.44 -1.98 9.05
CA LEU A 44 7.29 -2.34 7.93
C LEU A 44 6.48 -3.00 6.80
N VAL A 45 5.60 -3.94 7.14
CA VAL A 45 4.72 -4.60 6.18
C VAL A 45 3.78 -3.59 5.51
N GLU A 46 3.19 -2.67 6.27
CA GLU A 46 2.34 -1.61 5.70
C GLU A 46 3.11 -0.76 4.67
N LYS A 47 4.34 -0.36 4.99
CA LYS A 47 5.19 0.40 4.09
C LYS A 47 5.58 -0.38 2.83
N LEU A 48 5.89 -1.67 2.97
CA LEU A 48 6.18 -2.54 1.83
C LEU A 48 4.97 -2.66 0.90
N ASN A 49 3.78 -2.90 1.45
CA ASN A 49 2.55 -2.98 0.67
C ASN A 49 2.27 -1.67 -0.08
N ARG A 50 2.53 -0.52 0.56
CA ARG A 50 2.39 0.79 -0.09
C ARG A 50 3.38 0.97 -1.26
N ILE A 51 4.63 0.54 -1.09
CA ILE A 51 5.62 0.58 -2.17
C ILE A 51 5.20 -0.35 -3.32
N GLU A 52 4.70 -1.54 -3.02
CA GLU A 52 4.21 -2.48 -4.03
C GLU A 52 3.03 -1.91 -4.81
N ALA A 53 2.06 -1.28 -4.13
CA ALA A 53 0.95 -0.60 -4.79
C ALA A 53 1.42 0.52 -5.73
N LEU A 54 2.37 1.35 -5.30
CA LEU A 54 2.95 2.40 -6.14
C LEU A 54 3.71 1.81 -7.34
N ASN A 55 4.42 0.69 -7.16
CA ASN A 55 5.10 0.00 -8.25
C ASN A 55 4.10 -0.53 -9.29
N VAL A 56 2.96 -1.06 -8.87
CA VAL A 56 1.89 -1.49 -9.79
C VAL A 56 1.33 -0.30 -10.56
N GLU A 57 1.14 0.84 -9.90
CA GLU A 57 0.68 2.07 -10.56
C GLU A 57 1.70 2.58 -11.59
N ILE A 58 2.99 2.59 -11.26
CA ILE A 58 4.07 2.94 -12.19
C ILE A 58 4.08 2.00 -13.41
N GLN A 59 3.93 0.69 -13.19
CA GLN A 59 3.86 -0.29 -14.27
C GLN A 59 2.66 -0.06 -15.18
N LYS A 60 1.51 0.30 -14.62
CA LYS A 60 0.30 0.64 -15.38
C LYS A 60 0.53 1.88 -16.26
N LEU A 61 1.03 2.97 -15.68
CA LEU A 61 1.33 4.20 -16.43
C LEU A 61 2.37 3.95 -17.53
N THR A 62 3.41 3.17 -17.23
CA THR A 62 4.42 2.80 -18.22
C THR A 62 3.84 1.94 -19.34
N ALA A 63 2.86 1.07 -19.03
CA ALA A 63 2.14 0.30 -20.05
C ALA A 63 1.26 1.20 -20.92
N GLU A 64 0.54 2.16 -20.33
CA GLU A 64 -0.23 3.16 -21.06
C GLU A 64 0.66 3.97 -22.02
N ASP A 65 1.79 4.49 -21.55
CA ASP A 65 2.75 5.22 -22.38
C ASP A 65 3.29 4.36 -23.54
N ARG A 66 3.58 3.08 -23.29
CA ARG A 66 4.00 2.14 -24.34
C ARG A 66 2.90 1.90 -25.37
N ILE A 67 1.64 1.75 -24.93
CA ILE A 67 0.49 1.56 -25.81
C ILE A 67 0.27 2.81 -26.67
N VAL A 68 0.33 4.00 -26.07
CA VAL A 68 0.19 5.28 -26.77
C VAL A 68 1.29 5.43 -27.81
N LYS A 69 2.55 5.17 -27.42
CA LYS A 69 3.68 5.23 -28.34
C LYS A 69 3.53 4.23 -29.49
N PHE A 70 3.12 3.00 -29.19
CA PHE A 70 2.86 1.98 -30.23
C PHE A 70 1.74 2.41 -31.18
N ALA A 71 0.65 3.02 -30.69
CA ALA A 71 -0.41 3.53 -31.54
C ALA A 71 0.05 4.68 -32.46
N ILE A 72 0.89 5.58 -31.95
CA ILE A 72 1.48 6.66 -32.76
C ILE A 72 2.43 6.07 -33.81
N ASP A 73 3.38 5.24 -33.39
CA ASP A 73 4.48 4.77 -34.24
C ASP A 73 4.03 3.69 -35.24
N SER A 74 3.19 2.74 -34.81
CA SER A 74 2.80 1.58 -35.62
C SER A 74 1.48 1.76 -36.35
N LEU A 75 0.51 2.45 -35.72
CA LEU A 75 -0.81 2.67 -36.34
C LEU A 75 -0.91 4.03 -37.04
N LYS A 76 0.16 4.84 -37.04
CA LYS A 76 0.18 6.22 -37.55
C LYS A 76 -0.99 7.05 -37.02
N MET A 77 -1.49 6.72 -35.82
CA MET A 77 -2.54 7.46 -35.15
C MET A 77 -1.90 8.69 -34.49
N ASN A 78 -1.44 9.61 -35.32
CA ASN A 78 -1.05 10.93 -34.87
C ASN A 78 -2.29 11.60 -34.29
N ARG A 79 -2.23 11.98 -33.01
CA ARG A 79 -3.20 12.94 -32.46
C ARG A 79 -3.09 14.20 -33.31
N PRO A 80 -4.12 14.55 -34.09
CA PRO A 80 -4.05 15.74 -34.89
C PRO A 80 -4.04 16.95 -33.95
N LYS A 81 -3.13 17.90 -34.19
CA LYS A 81 -3.05 19.16 -33.43
C LYS A 81 -4.21 20.11 -33.75
N GLU A 82 -4.88 19.86 -34.86
CA GLU A 82 -6.04 20.60 -35.33
C GLU A 82 -7.21 19.62 -35.46
N ILE A 83 -8.43 20.12 -35.28
CA ILE A 83 -9.66 19.34 -35.49
C ILE A 83 -9.59 18.84 -36.95
N LEU A 84 -9.34 17.54 -37.15
CA LEU A 84 -9.42 16.92 -38.47
C LEU A 84 -10.87 17.04 -38.91
N GLU A 85 -11.10 17.99 -39.81
CA GLU A 85 -12.36 18.29 -40.49
C GLU A 85 -13.58 18.24 -39.57
N SER A 86 -14.03 19.43 -39.12
CA SER A 86 -15.39 19.52 -38.62
C SER A 86 -16.34 19.07 -39.73
N ILE A 87 -16.93 17.90 -39.56
CA ILE A 87 -18.03 17.48 -40.41
C ILE A 87 -19.19 18.40 -40.03
N ILE A 88 -19.37 19.48 -40.79
CA ILE A 88 -20.50 20.40 -40.65
C ILE A 88 -21.71 19.68 -41.24
N VAL A 89 -22.36 18.85 -40.43
CA VAL A 89 -23.62 18.20 -40.79
C VAL A 89 -24.75 19.17 -40.50
N SER A 90 -25.62 19.44 -41.47
CA SER A 90 -26.82 20.22 -41.19
C SER A 90 -27.78 19.39 -40.33
N LYS A 91 -28.52 20.05 -39.43
CA LYS A 91 -29.57 19.36 -38.64
C LYS A 91 -30.58 18.65 -39.54
N ASP A 92 -30.84 19.19 -40.72
CA ASP A 92 -31.77 18.61 -41.70
C ASP A 92 -31.24 17.29 -42.29
N GLN A 93 -29.93 17.18 -42.53
CA GLN A 93 -29.31 15.93 -42.98
C GLN A 93 -29.40 14.84 -41.92
N ILE A 94 -29.18 15.18 -40.64
CA ILE A 94 -29.33 14.23 -39.53
C ILE A 94 -30.79 13.75 -39.44
N ASN A 95 -31.76 14.67 -39.53
CA ASN A 95 -33.18 14.33 -39.47
C ASN A 95 -33.63 13.44 -40.65
N GLN A 96 -33.09 13.67 -41.86
CA GLN A 96 -33.38 12.81 -43.02
C GLN A 96 -32.83 11.39 -42.84
N ILE A 97 -31.59 11.27 -42.34
CA ILE A 97 -30.97 9.97 -42.06
C ILE A 97 -31.77 9.22 -40.97
N GLU A 98 -32.19 9.92 -39.92
CA GLU A 98 -33.01 9.33 -38.86
C GLU A 98 -34.37 8.84 -39.37
N LYS A 99 -35.02 9.59 -40.27
CA LYS A 99 -36.28 9.19 -40.90
C LYS A 99 -36.13 7.95 -41.76
N ILE A 100 -35.08 7.89 -42.59
CA ILE A 100 -34.79 6.73 -43.45
C ILE A 100 -34.47 5.49 -42.60
N LEU A 101 -33.74 5.66 -41.49
CA LEU A 101 -33.44 4.55 -40.58
C LEU A 101 -34.70 4.00 -39.90
N LYS A 102 -35.60 4.88 -39.43
CA LYS A 102 -36.88 4.46 -38.83
C LYS A 102 -37.79 3.75 -39.84
N GLU A 103 -37.91 4.26 -41.06
CA GLU A 103 -38.74 3.61 -42.11
C GLU A 103 -38.20 2.26 -42.60
N LYS A 104 -36.92 1.95 -42.38
CA LYS A 104 -36.27 0.73 -42.89
C LYS A 104 -36.11 -0.37 -41.84
N TYR A 105 -36.20 -0.02 -40.55
CA TYR A 105 -35.95 -0.92 -39.43
C TYR A 105 -37.13 -1.03 -38.44
N ASP A 106 -38.23 -0.32 -38.68
CA ASP A 106 -39.58 -0.67 -38.22
C ASP A 106 -40.36 -1.38 -39.35
#